data_AF-A0A3M8ALC6-F1
#
_entry.id   AF-A0A3M8ALC6-F1
#
_cell.length_a   1.000
_cell.length_b   1.000
_cell.length_c   1.000
_cell.angle_alpha   90.00
_cell.angle_beta   90.00
_cell.angle_gamma   90.00
#
_symmetry.space_group_name_H-M   'P 1'
#
loop_
_entity.id
_entity.type
_entity.pdbx_description
1 polymer ?
#
loop_
_entity_poly.entity_id
_entity_poly.type
_entity_poly.pdbx_seq_one_letter_code
_entity_poly.pdbx_strand_id
1 'polypeptide(L)'
;MHASGGGFGAAVEPGGLQLGLALADGTRLLPMSYREPGREVTPPTLFVNSMGGGGGEDWYEGRAAAWVWSPSRPLGDADLVLAWESFGIGELRHPLRASPIAAAPAPRPLWPSAAA
;
A
#
# COMPACT_ATOMS: atom_id res chain seq x y z
N MET A 1 24.35 -0.59 -21.90
CA MET A 1 24.11 -0.37 -20.45
C MET A 1 22.95 -1.30 -20.09
N HIS A 2 23.22 -2.46 -19.48
CA HIS A 2 22.18 -3.42 -19.13
C HIS A 2 21.45 -2.89 -17.89
N ALA A 3 20.25 -2.35 -18.08
CA ALA A 3 19.35 -2.09 -16.96
C ALA A 3 18.79 -3.45 -16.50
N SER A 4 19.43 -4.04 -15.50
CA SER A 4 18.83 -5.13 -14.74
C SER A 4 17.55 -4.59 -14.12
N GLY A 5 16.40 -4.99 -14.67
CA GLY A 5 15.09 -4.57 -14.19
C GLY A 5 14.94 -4.92 -12.72
N GLY A 6 15.11 -3.90 -11.86
CA GLY A 6 14.72 -3.96 -10.46
C GLY A 6 13.22 -4.18 -10.42
N GLY A 7 12.82 -5.44 -10.23
CA GLY A 7 11.42 -5.77 -10.05
C GLY A 7 10.88 -5.08 -8.80
N PHE A 8 9.58 -4.82 -8.82
CA PHE A 8 8.76 -4.35 -7.70
C PHE A 8 8.77 -5.28 -6.45
N GLY A 9 9.81 -6.05 -6.18
CA GLY A 9 9.82 -7.03 -5.09
C GLY A 9 11.20 -7.40 -4.55
N ALA A 10 12.28 -6.84 -5.10
CA ALA A 10 13.57 -6.87 -4.42
C ALA A 10 13.66 -5.65 -3.49
N ALA A 11 14.46 -5.75 -2.43
CA ALA A 11 14.66 -4.72 -1.41
C ALA A 11 14.51 -3.29 -1.95
N VAL A 12 13.82 -2.42 -1.20
CA VAL A 12 13.66 -1.00 -1.55
C VAL A 12 15.06 -0.40 -1.69
N GLU A 13 15.57 -0.36 -2.93
CA GLU A 13 16.83 0.28 -3.24
C GLU A 13 16.71 1.77 -2.85
N PRO A 14 17.75 2.39 -2.30
CA PRO A 14 17.75 3.82 -2.06
C PRO A 14 17.38 4.59 -3.34
N GLY A 15 16.35 5.43 -3.26
CA GLY A 15 15.81 6.18 -4.40
C GLY A 15 14.94 5.38 -5.38
N GLY A 16 14.73 4.08 -5.15
CA GLY A 16 13.78 3.25 -5.91
C GLY A 16 12.33 3.70 -5.75
N LEU A 17 11.41 3.05 -6.48
CA LEU A 17 9.99 3.36 -6.38
C LEU A 17 9.47 3.06 -4.96
N GLN A 18 8.93 4.08 -4.32
CA GLN A 18 8.27 4.01 -3.02
C GLN A 18 6.77 4.23 -3.20
N LEU A 19 5.98 3.41 -2.52
CA LEU A 19 4.54 3.51 -2.42
C LEU A 19 4.18 3.51 -0.94
N GLY A 20 3.19 4.31 -0.53
CA GLY A 20 2.72 4.35 0.85
C GLY A 20 1.37 5.05 0.97
N LEU A 21 0.87 5.16 2.20
CA LEU A 21 -0.34 5.92 2.51
C LEU A 21 -0.05 7.00 3.55
N ALA A 22 -0.60 8.19 3.35
CA ALA A 22 -0.68 9.22 4.37
C ALA A 22 -2.13 9.34 4.85
N LEU A 23 -2.38 9.09 6.13
CA LEU A 23 -3.70 9.19 6.73
C LEU A 23 -4.01 10.66 7.11
N ALA A 24 -5.29 10.97 7.30
CA ALA A 24 -5.76 12.31 7.65
C ALA A 24 -5.15 12.86 8.97
N ASP A 25 -4.74 11.99 9.90
CA ASP A 25 -4.07 12.38 11.14
C ASP A 25 -2.55 12.62 10.98
N GLY A 26 -2.04 12.52 9.75
CA GLY A 26 -0.61 12.67 9.42
C GLY A 26 0.20 11.38 9.52
N THR A 27 -0.40 10.27 9.98
CA THR A 27 0.27 8.97 10.05
C THR A 27 0.69 8.51 8.65
N ARG A 28 1.95 8.09 8.51
CA ARG A 28 2.48 7.53 7.26
C ARG A 28 2.64 6.02 7.39
N LEU A 29 2.04 5.29 6.47
CA LEU A 29 2.14 3.84 6.37
C LEU A 29 3.02 3.47 5.19
N LEU A 30 4.12 2.79 5.50
CA LEU A 30 4.94 2.13 4.50
C LEU A 30 4.49 0.67 4.35
N PRO A 31 4.59 0.10 3.13
CA PRO A 31 4.13 -1.23 2.84
C PRO A 31 4.98 -2.27 3.56
N MET A 32 4.30 -3.15 4.29
CA MET A 32 4.88 -4.37 4.84
C MET A 32 4.62 -5.51 3.86
N SER A 33 5.65 -6.33 3.61
CA SER A 33 5.49 -7.56 2.84
C SER A 33 4.82 -8.63 3.71
N TYR A 34 3.83 -9.34 3.18
CA TYR A 34 3.23 -10.50 3.87
C TYR A 34 4.25 -11.65 4.09
N ARG A 35 5.42 -11.61 3.43
CA ARG A 35 6.46 -12.63 3.51
C ARG A 35 7.39 -12.52 4.72
N GLU A 36 7.11 -11.69 5.72
CA GLU A 36 7.91 -11.56 6.95
C GLU A 36 7.25 -12.34 8.10
N PRO A 37 7.58 -13.64 8.30
CA PRO A 37 6.93 -14.45 9.33
C PRO A 37 7.40 -14.02 10.73
N GLY A 38 6.49 -13.98 11.70
CA GLY A 38 6.81 -13.72 13.10
C GLY A 38 6.95 -12.23 13.48
N ARG A 39 6.73 -11.31 12.53
CA ARG A 39 6.64 -9.88 12.84
C ARG A 39 5.28 -9.57 13.46
N GLU A 40 5.27 -9.02 14.66
CA GLU A 40 4.05 -8.49 15.26
C GLU A 40 3.58 -7.27 14.48
N VAL A 41 2.31 -7.26 14.10
CA VAL A 41 1.70 -6.22 13.28
C VAL A 41 0.83 -5.34 14.15
N THR A 42 1.17 -4.06 14.25
CA THR A 42 0.35 -3.06 14.95
C THR A 42 -0.51 -2.30 13.94
N PRO A 43 -1.85 -2.39 14.00
CA PRO A 43 -2.71 -1.63 13.11
C PRO A 43 -2.67 -0.11 13.40
N PRO A 44 -2.91 0.74 12.39
CA PRO A 44 -3.20 0.39 11.00
C PRO A 44 -1.94 -0.05 10.24
N THR A 45 -2.06 -1.06 9.38
CA THR A 45 -0.92 -1.61 8.62
C THR A 45 -1.25 -1.73 7.14
N LEU A 46 -0.37 -1.21 6.29
CA LEU A 46 -0.43 -1.38 4.84
C LEU A 46 0.33 -2.65 4.44
N PHE A 47 -0.35 -3.58 3.79
CA PHE A 47 0.24 -4.79 3.22
C PHE A 47 0.26 -4.72 1.70
N VAL A 48 1.40 -4.99 1.09
CA VAL A 48 1.47 -5.22 -0.36
C VAL A 48 1.30 -6.71 -0.62
N ASN A 49 0.24 -7.04 -1.35
CA ASN A 49 -0.21 -8.41 -1.59
C ASN A 49 0.27 -8.92 -2.93
N SER A 50 0.31 -8.04 -3.92
CA SER A 50 1.03 -8.27 -5.16
C SER A 50 1.66 -6.97 -5.63
N MET A 51 2.86 -7.09 -6.17
CA MET A 51 3.54 -5.98 -6.81
C MET A 51 4.38 -6.57 -7.93
N GLY A 52 4.27 -5.97 -9.10
CA GLY A 52 4.93 -6.45 -10.29
C GLY A 52 4.94 -5.36 -11.33
N GLY A 53 5.84 -5.52 -12.27
CA GLY A 53 5.94 -4.62 -13.40
C GLY A 53 7.23 -4.87 -14.14
N GLY A 54 7.38 -4.11 -15.21
CA GLY A 54 8.46 -4.23 -16.15
C GLY A 54 8.63 -2.91 -16.89
N GLY A 55 9.60 -2.90 -17.78
CA GLY A 55 9.87 -1.73 -18.59
C GLY A 55 10.64 -2.09 -19.83
N GLY A 56 10.68 -1.14 -20.75
CA GLY A 56 11.56 -1.12 -21.90
C GLY A 56 12.68 -0.11 -21.71
N GLU A 57 13.25 0.34 -22.82
CA GLU A 57 14.34 1.35 -22.80
C GLU A 57 13.85 2.72 -22.32
N ASP A 58 12.60 3.07 -22.59
CA ASP A 58 12.03 4.40 -22.40
C ASP A 58 10.68 4.41 -21.65
N TRP A 59 10.21 3.25 -21.20
CA TRP A 59 8.95 3.14 -20.47
C TRP A 59 9.04 2.17 -19.31
N TYR A 60 8.19 2.42 -18.31
CA TYR A 60 8.01 1.52 -17.18
C TYR A 60 6.52 1.43 -16.85
N GLU A 61 6.05 0.22 -16.60
CA GLU A 61 4.68 -0.05 -16.15
C GLU A 61 4.72 -0.98 -14.96
N GLY A 62 3.87 -0.73 -13.99
CA GLY A 62 3.63 -1.72 -12.96
C GLY A 62 2.28 -1.60 -12.30
N ARG A 63 1.98 -2.66 -11.56
CA ARG A 63 0.73 -2.84 -10.87
C ARG A 63 1.02 -3.30 -9.44
N ALA A 64 0.43 -2.60 -8.50
CA ALA A 64 0.44 -2.96 -7.09
C ALA A 64 -1.00 -3.22 -6.64
N ALA A 65 -1.19 -4.27 -5.85
CA ALA A 65 -2.38 -4.46 -5.04
C ALA A 65 -1.97 -4.46 -3.57
N ALA A 66 -2.56 -3.55 -2.82
CA ALA A 66 -2.28 -3.39 -1.39
C ALA A 66 -3.58 -3.33 -0.60
N TRP A 67 -3.50 -3.77 0.65
CA TRP A 67 -4.62 -3.82 1.58
C TRP A 67 -4.20 -3.12 2.86
N VAL A 68 -5.12 -2.37 3.48
CA VAL A 68 -4.88 -1.80 4.81
C VAL A 68 -5.70 -2.55 5.82
N TRP A 69 -5.03 -3.06 6.85
CA TRP A 69 -5.67 -3.64 8.00
C TRP A 69 -5.83 -2.60 9.09
N SER A 70 -7.07 -2.31 9.50
CA SER A 70 -7.42 -1.34 10.53
C SER A 70 -8.70 -1.80 11.26
N PRO A 71 -8.60 -2.77 12.20
CA PRO A 71 -9.77 -3.44 12.78
C PRO A 71 -10.60 -2.54 13.70
N SER A 72 -9.99 -1.52 14.32
CA SER A 72 -10.66 -0.65 15.28
C SER A 72 -11.33 0.56 14.64
N ARG A 73 -11.03 0.88 13.37
CA ARG A 73 -11.53 2.10 12.74
C ARG A 73 -11.54 1.99 11.21
N PRO A 74 -12.67 2.29 10.53
CA PRO A 74 -12.67 2.56 9.10
C PRO A 74 -11.68 3.69 8.82
N LEU A 75 -10.81 3.50 7.82
CA LEU A 75 -9.92 4.57 7.40
C LEU A 75 -10.77 5.71 6.81
N GLY A 76 -10.52 6.92 7.28
CA GLY A 76 -11.04 8.13 6.66
C GLY A 76 -10.32 8.40 5.33
N ASP A 77 -10.52 9.61 4.79
CA ASP A 77 -9.76 10.06 3.64
C ASP A 77 -8.24 9.92 3.89
N ALA A 78 -7.51 9.57 2.84
CA ALA A 78 -6.07 9.37 2.87
C ALA A 78 -5.46 9.78 1.51
N ASP A 79 -4.14 9.94 1.47
CA ASP A 79 -3.42 10.10 0.21
C ASP A 79 -2.60 8.83 -0.07
N LEU A 80 -2.71 8.30 -1.29
CA LEU A 80 -1.69 7.43 -1.86
C LEU A 80 -0.46 8.27 -2.16
N VAL A 81 0.66 7.89 -1.56
CA VAL A 81 1.94 8.57 -1.71
C VAL A 81 2.85 7.72 -2.59
N LEU A 82 3.48 8.35 -3.57
CA LEU A 82 4.45 7.75 -4.46
C LEU A 82 5.70 8.63 -4.52
N ALA A 83 6.88 8.02 -4.54
CA ALA A 83 8.14 8.73 -4.85
C ALA A 83 9.05 7.81 -5.67
N TRP A 84 9.83 8.38 -6.59
CA TRP A 84 10.82 7.63 -7.35
C TRP A 84 12.03 8.51 -7.70
N GLU A 85 12.88 8.71 -6.70
CA GLU A 85 13.98 9.68 -6.77
C GLU A 85 15.03 9.32 -7.83
N SER A 86 15.28 8.03 -8.09
CA SER A 86 16.18 7.59 -9.16
C SER A 86 15.74 8.01 -10.56
N PHE A 87 14.47 8.37 -10.73
CA PHE A 87 13.92 8.97 -11.96
C PHE A 87 13.63 10.48 -11.82
N GLY A 88 14.09 11.11 -10.73
CA GLY A 88 13.84 12.52 -10.44
C GLY A 88 12.39 12.84 -10.07
N ILE A 89 11.58 11.82 -9.74
CA ILE A 89 10.18 11.97 -9.36
C ILE A 89 10.13 12.12 -7.84
N GLY A 90 9.82 13.33 -7.37
CA GLY A 90 9.61 13.60 -5.95
C GLY A 90 8.32 12.99 -5.40
N GLU A 91 7.93 13.38 -4.18
CA GLU A 91 6.69 12.92 -3.57
C GLU A 91 5.47 13.40 -4.37
N LEU A 92 4.72 12.44 -4.93
CA LEU A 92 3.42 12.64 -5.55
C LEU A 92 2.32 12.12 -4.60
N ARG A 93 1.17 12.78 -4.65
CA ARG A 93 0.00 12.43 -3.83
C ARG A 93 -1.23 12.26 -4.69
N HIS A 94 -1.97 11.19 -4.42
CA HIS A 94 -3.27 10.96 -5.03
C HIS A 94 -4.33 10.76 -3.94
N PRO A 95 -5.37 11.61 -3.87
CA PRO A 95 -6.37 11.55 -2.81
C PRO A 95 -7.27 10.32 -2.97
N LEU A 96 -7.42 9.57 -1.88
CA LEU A 96 -8.35 8.46 -1.72
C LEU A 96 -9.47 8.91 -0.79
N ARG A 97 -10.69 8.99 -1.33
CA ARG A 97 -11.88 9.37 -0.56
C ARG A 97 -12.50 8.15 0.09
N ALA A 98 -12.82 8.25 1.38
CA ALA A 98 -13.47 7.18 2.13
C ALA A 98 -14.99 7.11 1.89
N SER A 99 -15.57 8.07 1.16
CA SER A 99 -17.02 8.09 0.91
C SER A 99 -17.59 6.80 0.30
N PRO A 100 -16.92 6.06 -0.60
CA PRO A 100 -17.42 4.77 -1.07
C PRO A 100 -17.41 3.70 0.02
N ILE A 101 -16.42 3.73 0.92
CA ILE A 101 -16.32 2.81 2.06
C ILE A 101 -17.40 3.15 3.10
N ALA A 102 -17.59 4.43 3.39
CA ALA A 102 -18.61 4.92 4.32
C ALA A 102 -20.04 4.66 3.83
N ALA A 103 -20.25 4.60 2.51
CA ALA A 103 -21.53 4.25 1.90
C ALA A 103 -21.77 2.73 1.81
N ALA A 104 -20.77 1.90 2.11
CA ALA A 104 -20.92 0.46 2.06
C ALA A 104 -21.89 -0.03 3.16
N PRO A 105 -22.72 -1.04 2.90
CA PRO A 105 -23.56 -1.65 3.92
C PRO A 105 -22.75 -2.14 5.12
N ALA A 106 -23.34 -2.10 6.31
CA ALA A 106 -22.72 -2.66 7.50
C ALA A 106 -22.35 -4.14 7.26
N PRO A 107 -21.15 -4.58 7.68
CA PRO A 107 -20.73 -5.95 7.50
C PRO A 107 -21.70 -6.88 8.24
N ARG A 108 -22.20 -7.90 7.53
CA ARG A 108 -23.04 -8.93 8.13
C ARG A 108 -22.13 -10.00 8.75
N PRO A 109 -22.35 -10.41 10.01
CA PRO A 109 -21.64 -11.55 10.58
C PRO A 109 -21.81 -12.77 9.68
N LEU A 110 -20.69 -13.39 9.28
CA LEU A 110 -20.72 -14.65 8.51
C LEU A 110 -20.99 -15.85 9.42
N TRP A 111 -20.50 -15.79 10.66
CA TRP A 111 -20.79 -16.78 11.69
C TRP A 111 -21.68 -16.17 12.77
N PRO A 112 -22.71 -16.88 13.24
CA PRO A 112 -23.40 -16.51 14.48
C PRO A 112 -22.35 -16.49 15.60
N SER A 113 -22.31 -15.42 16.38
CA SER A 113 -21.57 -15.45 17.65
C SER A 113 -22.08 -16.64 18.43
N ALA A 114 -21.19 -17.57 18.83
CA ALA A 114 -21.55 -18.59 19.79
C ALA A 114 -22.15 -17.86 21.00
N ALA A 115 -23.41 -18.14 21.32
CA ALA A 115 -24.04 -17.60 22.51
C ALA A 115 -23.14 -17.94 23.71
N ALA A 116 -22.63 -16.89 24.37
CA ALA A 116 -22.01 -17.01 25.68
C ALA A 116 -23.12 -17.10 26.73
#